data_AF-A0A6P2P166-F1
#
_entry.id   AF-A0A6P2P166-F1
#
_cell.length_a   1.000
_cell.length_b   1.000
_cell.length_c   1.000
_cell.angle_alpha   90.00
_cell.angle_beta   90.00
_cell.angle_gamma   90.00
#
_symmetry.space_group_name_H-M   'P 1'
#
loop_
_entity.id
_entity.type
_entity.pdbx_description
1 polymer ?
#
loop_
_entity_poly.entity_id
_entity_poly.type
_entity_poly.pdbx_seq_one_letter_code
_entity_poly.pdbx_strand_id
1 'polypeptide(L)'
;MPNVTFSIDAKRMPADERLAELSRDCVELCTHVLEAELKNVHIIFLDARHGHGHPVFADIRYRVGASRTPAVMERFMAALDQAIVQRTGLTARIRCFGYTASNIHARN
;
A
#
# COMPACT_ATOMS: atom_id res chain seq x y z
N MET A 1 4.90 2.58 10.82
CA MET A 1 4.17 1.31 10.77
C MET A 1 3.09 1.35 9.70
N PRO A 2 3.41 1.62 8.42
CA PRO A 2 2.48 1.38 7.33
C PRO A 2 2.50 -0.11 6.94
N ASN A 3 1.33 -0.74 6.94
CA ASN A 3 1.10 -2.02 6.29
C ASN A 3 0.38 -1.72 4.96
N VAL A 4 0.91 -2.23 3.86
CA VAL A 4 0.34 -2.11 2.52
C VAL A 4 -0.02 -3.51 2.04
N THR A 5 -1.31 -3.78 1.94
CA THR A 5 -1.82 -5.08 1.49
C THR A 5 -2.51 -4.92 0.14
N PHE A 6 -2.06 -5.70 -0.83
CA PHE A 6 -2.69 -5.81 -2.15
C PHE A 6 -3.47 -7.10 -2.25
N SER A 7 -4.78 -7.02 -2.43
CA SER A 7 -5.60 -8.12 -2.94
C SER A 7 -5.70 -7.98 -4.45
N ILE A 8 -5.09 -8.90 -5.18
CA ILE A 8 -5.02 -8.88 -6.64
C ILE A 8 -5.83 -10.07 -7.17
N ASP A 9 -6.66 -9.83 -8.19
CA ASP A 9 -7.36 -10.92 -8.89
C ASP A 9 -6.35 -11.99 -9.34
N ALA A 10 -6.50 -13.21 -8.82
CA ALA A 10 -5.57 -14.32 -9.06
C ALA A 10 -5.37 -14.62 -10.56
N LYS A 11 -6.37 -14.32 -11.41
CA LYS A 11 -6.25 -14.49 -12.88
C LYS A 11 -5.39 -13.42 -13.55
N ARG A 12 -5.07 -12.34 -12.84
CA ARG A 12 -4.34 -11.16 -13.32
C ARG A 12 -3.10 -10.87 -12.48
N MET A 13 -2.69 -11.81 -11.61
CA MET A 13 -1.52 -11.64 -10.76
C MET A 13 -0.26 -11.43 -11.64
N PRO A 14 0.52 -10.34 -11.42
CA PRO A 14 1.78 -10.13 -12.11
C PRO A 14 2.82 -11.19 -11.75
N ALA A 15 3.86 -11.29 -12.58
CA ALA A 15 5.02 -12.11 -12.26
C ALA A 15 5.76 -11.57 -11.01
N ASP A 16 6.44 -12.45 -10.28
CA ASP A 16 7.15 -12.14 -9.04
C ASP A 16 8.13 -10.97 -9.18
N GLU A 17 8.81 -10.86 -10.32
CA GLU A 17 9.72 -9.74 -10.62
C GLU A 17 9.01 -8.38 -10.56
N ARG A 18 7.78 -8.31 -11.09
CA ARG A 18 6.95 -7.10 -11.06
C ARG A 18 6.43 -6.81 -9.66
N LEU A 19 6.08 -7.85 -8.89
CA LEU A 19 5.70 -7.70 -7.49
C LEU A 19 6.87 -7.22 -6.62
N ALA A 20 8.08 -7.70 -6.90
CA ALA A 20 9.30 -7.25 -6.23
C ALA A 20 9.63 -5.79 -6.57
N GLU A 21 9.44 -5.36 -7.83
CA GLU A 21 9.53 -3.95 -8.22
C GLU A 21 8.52 -3.08 -7.49
N LEU A 22 7.24 -3.47 -7.48
CA LEU A 22 6.19 -2.74 -6.77
C LEU A 22 6.46 -2.68 -5.26
N SER A 23 7.04 -3.73 -4.68
CA SER A 23 7.46 -3.75 -3.28
C SER A 23 8.51 -2.69 -2.99
N ARG A 24 9.51 -2.53 -3.87
CA ARG A 24 10.54 -1.49 -3.73
C ARG A 24 9.93 -0.10 -3.81
N ASP A 25 9.07 0.15 -4.80
CA ASP A 25 8.37 1.43 -4.94
C ASP A 25 7.55 1.74 -3.67
N CYS A 26 6.84 0.74 -3.11
CA CYS A 26 6.07 0.93 -1.88
C CYS A 26 6.93 1.23 -0.66
N VAL A 27 8.12 0.60 -0.55
CA VAL A 27 9.09 0.87 0.51
C VAL A 27 9.59 2.32 0.41
N GLU A 28 9.94 2.78 -0.79
CA GLU A 28 10.37 4.17 -1.03
C GLU A 28 9.25 5.16 -0.67
N LEU A 29 8.02 4.91 -1.12
CA LEU A 29 6.88 5.76 -0.78
C LEU A 29 6.62 5.79 0.73
N CYS A 30 6.67 4.64 1.40
CA CYS A 30 6.45 4.58 2.85
C CYS A 30 7.55 5.31 3.63
N THR A 31 8.80 5.19 3.21
CA THR A 31 9.95 5.77 3.94
C THR A 31 10.14 7.26 3.62
N HIS A 32 9.99 7.67 2.36
CA HIS A 32 10.25 9.04 1.92
C HIS A 32 9.01 9.95 1.93
N VAL A 33 7.81 9.40 1.71
CA VAL A 33 6.57 10.20 1.70
C VAL A 33 5.87 10.15 3.06
N LEU A 34 5.75 8.96 3.65
CA LEU A 34 5.07 8.79 4.95
C LEU A 34 6.02 8.84 6.15
N GLU A 35 7.31 9.08 5.91
CA GLU A 35 8.37 9.14 6.93
C GLU A 35 8.33 7.94 7.88
N ALA A 36 8.08 6.75 7.33
CA ALA A 36 8.12 5.52 8.11
C ALA A 36 9.57 5.04 8.24
N GLU A 37 9.94 4.59 9.44
CA GLU A 37 11.16 3.80 9.58
C GLU A 37 11.03 2.49 8.80
N LEU A 38 12.05 2.11 8.04
CA LEU A 38 12.05 0.93 7.16
C LEU A 38 11.60 -0.35 7.88
N LYS A 39 12.10 -0.61 9.10
CA LYS A 39 11.74 -1.78 9.91
C LYS A 39 10.25 -1.91 10.22
N ASN A 40 9.49 -0.82 10.07
CA ASN A 40 8.07 -0.75 10.35
C ASN A 40 7.20 -0.82 9.08
N VAL A 41 7.80 -1.00 7.90
CA VAL A 41 7.08 -1.11 6.63
C VAL A 41 6.82 -2.58 6.33
N HIS A 42 5.58 -2.92 6.01
CA HIS A 42 5.19 -4.28 5.61
C HIS A 42 4.40 -4.22 4.31
N ILE A 43 4.85 -4.96 3.29
CA ILE A 43 4.18 -5.08 1.98
C ILE A 43 3.70 -6.52 1.81
N ILE A 44 2.42 -6.71 1.47
CA ILE A 44 1.78 -8.03 1.40
C ILE A 44 0.99 -8.13 0.08
N PHE A 45 1.13 -9.26 -0.63
CA PHE A 45 0.30 -9.59 -1.80
C PHE A 45 -0.55 -10.81 -1.49
N LEU A 46 -1.82 -10.74 -1.84
CA LEU A 46 -2.81 -11.79 -1.66
C LEU A 46 -3.46 -12.09 -3.00
N ASP A 47 -3.46 -13.36 -3.38
CA ASP A 47 -4.30 -13.86 -4.48
C ASP A 47 -5.76 -13.86 -4.06
N ALA A 48 -6.60 -13.17 -4.83
CA ALA A 48 -8.00 -12.98 -4.51
C ALA A 48 -8.91 -13.48 -5.63
N ARG A 49 -10.05 -14.08 -5.24
CA ARG A 49 -11.16 -14.34 -6.16
C ARG A 49 -12.14 -13.17 -6.07
N HIS A 50 -12.07 -12.24 -7.01
CA HIS A 50 -12.95 -11.07 -7.03
C HIS A 50 -14.34 -11.41 -7.57
N GLY A 51 -15.38 -10.85 -6.95
CA GLY A 51 -16.75 -10.88 -7.47
C GLY A 51 -17.07 -9.67 -8.34
N HIS A 52 -16.73 -8.45 -7.88
CA HIS A 52 -16.98 -7.18 -8.57
C HIS A 52 -15.98 -6.10 -8.13
N GLY A 53 -15.66 -5.16 -9.03
CA GLY A 53 -14.80 -4.00 -8.75
C GLY A 53 -13.49 -3.99 -9.54
N HIS A 54 -12.50 -3.25 -9.04
CA HIS A 54 -11.17 -3.18 -9.65
C HIS A 54 -10.37 -4.47 -9.44
N PRO A 55 -9.46 -4.82 -10.38
CA PRO A 55 -8.63 -6.02 -10.27
C PRO A 55 -7.61 -5.96 -9.13
N VAL A 56 -7.31 -4.77 -8.60
CA VAL A 56 -6.47 -4.59 -7.42
C VAL A 56 -7.26 -3.83 -6.34
N PHE A 57 -7.20 -4.32 -5.10
CA PHE A 57 -7.61 -3.57 -3.91
C PHE A 57 -6.37 -3.39 -3.02
N ALA A 58 -5.99 -2.13 -2.77
CA ALA A 58 -4.88 -1.78 -1.90
C ALA A 58 -5.42 -1.22 -0.57
N ASP A 59 -5.18 -1.95 0.53
CA ASP A 59 -5.49 -1.54 1.91
C ASP A 59 -4.20 -1.07 2.59
N ILE A 60 -4.16 0.22 2.96
CA ILE A 60 -3.03 0.82 3.65
C ILE A 60 -3.44 1.17 5.07
N ARG A 61 -2.81 0.53 6.05
CA ARG A 61 -3.06 0.80 7.46
C ARG A 61 -1.84 1.44 8.07
N TYR A 62 -2.02 2.59 8.72
CA TYR A 62 -0.90 3.37 9.24
C TYR A 62 -1.21 4.01 10.58
N ARG A 63 -0.16 4.35 11.34
CA ARG A 63 -0.28 5.17 12.55
C ARG A 63 -0.42 6.65 12.16
N VAL A 64 -1.41 7.34 12.69
CA VAL A 64 -1.55 8.80 12.54
C VAL A 64 -0.36 9.49 13.22
N GLY A 65 0.18 10.52 12.58
CA GLY A 65 1.28 11.33 13.10
C GLY A 65 1.31 12.70 12.42
N ALA A 66 2.04 13.65 13.00
CA ALA A 66 2.06 15.04 12.54
C ALA A 66 2.51 15.20 11.07
N SER A 67 3.43 14.35 10.60
CA SER A 67 3.92 14.38 9.22
C SER A 67 3.00 13.72 8.19
N ARG A 68 1.90 13.09 8.61
CA ARG A 68 0.94 12.40 7.72
C ARG A 68 -0.32 13.23 7.56
N THR A 69 -0.15 14.45 7.06
CA THR A 69 -1.25 15.39 6.78
C THR A 69 -2.11 14.88 5.61
N PRO A 70 -3.34 15.39 5.43
CA PRO A 70 -4.18 15.03 4.28
C PRO A 70 -3.48 15.20 2.93
N ALA A 71 -2.73 16.29 2.74
CA ALA A 71 -1.98 16.55 1.50
C ALA A 71 -0.84 15.53 1.28
N VAL A 72 -0.15 15.12 2.34
CA VAL A 72 0.87 14.06 2.26
C VAL A 72 0.23 12.72 1.90
N MET A 73 -0.93 12.41 2.49
CA MET A 73 -1.67 11.18 2.18
C MET A 73 -2.19 11.18 0.74
N GLU A 74 -2.68 12.30 0.23
CA GLU A 74 -3.09 12.45 -1.17
C GLU A 74 -1.92 12.18 -2.12
N ARG A 75 -0.76 12.82 -1.87
CA ARG A 75 0.45 12.59 -2.66
C ARG A 75 0.90 11.13 -2.62
N PHE A 76 0.85 10.50 -1.44
CA PHE A 76 1.15 9.08 -1.30
C PHE A 76 0.20 8.21 -2.13
N MET A 77 -1.11 8.46 -2.06
CA MET A 77 -2.11 7.68 -2.80
C MET A 77 -1.96 7.83 -4.31
N ALA A 78 -1.70 9.04 -4.80
CA ALA A 78 -1.49 9.30 -6.22
C ALA A 78 -0.23 8.59 -6.75
N ALA A 79 0.88 8.66 -6.01
CA ALA A 79 2.12 7.98 -6.40
C ALA A 79 1.99 6.46 -6.32
N LEU A 80 1.27 5.94 -5.32
CA LEU A 80 0.98 4.52 -5.20
C LEU A 80 0.13 4.01 -6.37
N ASP A 81 -0.89 4.76 -6.77
CA ASP A 81 -1.72 4.40 -7.93
C ASP A 81 -0.88 4.31 -9.22
N GLN A 82 0.00 5.29 -9.44
CA GLN A 82 0.93 5.28 -10.57
C GLN A 82 1.88 4.07 -10.53
N ALA A 83 2.44 3.74 -9.37
CA ALA A 83 3.31 2.58 -9.21
C ALA A 83 2.56 1.28 -9.53
N ILE A 84 1.33 1.12 -9.05
CA ILE A 84 0.51 -0.05 -9.36
C ILE A 84 0.29 -0.17 -10.86
N VAL A 85 -0.15 0.91 -11.53
CA VAL A 85 -0.37 0.91 -12.97
C VAL A 85 0.92 0.57 -13.74
N GLN A 86 2.05 1.18 -13.36
CA GLN A 86 3.33 0.97 -14.04
C GLN A 86 3.85 -0.47 -13.91
N ARG A 87 3.73 -1.08 -12.71
CA ARG A 87 4.27 -2.41 -12.45
C ARG A 87 3.35 -3.54 -12.88
N THR A 88 2.04 -3.30 -12.83
CA THR A 88 1.03 -4.36 -13.02
C THR A 88 0.17 -4.18 -14.27
N GLY A 89 0.08 -2.97 -14.82
CA GLY A 89 -0.90 -2.63 -15.87
C GLY A 89 -2.35 -2.65 -15.40
N LEU A 90 -2.60 -2.74 -14.09
CA LEU A 90 -3.92 -2.85 -13.49
C LEU A 90 -4.33 -1.53 -12.82
N THR A 91 -5.63 -1.28 -12.78
CA THR A 91 -6.22 -0.20 -11.97
C THR A 91 -6.52 -0.71 -10.56
N ALA A 92 -6.36 0.17 -9.57
CA ALA A 92 -6.57 -0.17 -8.18
C ALA A 92 -7.71 0.62 -7.54
N ARG A 93 -8.36 -0.01 -6.56
CA ARG A 93 -9.10 0.72 -5.53
C ARG A 93 -8.21 0.85 -4.30
N ILE A 94 -7.80 2.08 -3.98
CA ILE A 94 -6.90 2.37 -2.86
C ILE A 94 -7.71 2.91 -1.68
N ARG A 95 -7.43 2.41 -0.46
CA ARG A 95 -7.98 2.95 0.78
C ARG A 95 -6.90 3.03 1.84
N CYS A 96 -6.82 4.17 2.53
CA CYS A 96 -5.89 4.38 3.63
C CYS A 96 -6.65 4.57 4.94
N PHE A 97 -6.28 3.82 5.98
CA PHE A 97 -6.87 3.88 7.31
C PHE A 97 -5.80 4.24 8.35
N GLY A 98 -5.99 5.40 8.96
CA GLY A 98 -5.14 5.89 10.04
C GLY A 98 -5.67 5.48 11.41
N TYR A 99 -4.79 5.01 12.28
CA TYR A 99 -5.09 4.72 13.68
C TYR A 99 -4.32 5.68 14.60
N THR A 100 -4.99 6.24 15.61
CA THR A 100 -4.32 7.03 16.65
C THR A 100 -3.41 6.14 17.50
N ALA A 101 -2.39 6.72 18.12
CA ALA A 101 -1.47 5.97 18.97
C ALA A 101 -2.18 5.20 20.11
N SER A 102 -3.26 5.76 20.65
CA SER A 102 -4.09 5.14 21.70
C SER A 102 -4.82 3.87 21.23
N ASN A 103 -5.04 3.72 19.93
CA ASN A 103 -5.86 2.65 19.35
C ASN A 103 -5.00 1.55 18.71
N ILE A 104 -3.66 1.67 18.78
CA ILE A 104 -2.74 0.68 18.22
C ILE A 104 -2.14 -0.14 19.34
N HIS A 105 -2.55 -1.40 19.40
CA HIS A 105 -1.91 -2.43 20.22
C HIS A 105 -1.17 -3.37 19.27
N ALA A 106 0.15 -3.24 19.17
CA ALA A 106 0.98 -3.98 18.23
C ALA A 106 2.25 -4.52 18.90
N ARG A 107 2.77 -5.62 18.37
CA ARG A 107 4.05 -6.22 18.77
C ARG A 107 4.79 -6.66 17.52
N ASN A 108 6.12 -6.52 17.58
CA ASN A 108 7.09 -6.66 16.49
C ASN A 108 7.14 -5.41 15.60
#